data_AF-A0A522LLL9-F1
#
_entry.id   AF-A0A522LLL9-F1
#
_cell.length_a   1.000
_cell.length_b   1.000
_cell.length_c   1.000
_cell.angle_alpha   90.00
_cell.angle_beta   90.00
_cell.angle_gamma   90.00
#
_symmetry.space_group_name_H-M   'P 1'
#
loop_
_entity.id
_entity.type
_entity.pdbx_description
1 polymer ?
#
loop_
_entity_poly.entity_id
_entity_poly.type
_entity_poly.pdbx_seq_one_letter_code
_entity_poly.pdbx_strand_id
1 'polypeptide(L)'
;MTSPKYDFRQFQDELTRLERKAEEQRPIKPLGKKAVAAQRIAMAREEFLTLRKRHELTVADVVAFFPEEEGITYLQELIAAAQVKPRRKRKV
;
A
#
# COMPACT_ATOMS: atom_id res chain seq x y z
N MET A 1 -23.49 6.87 -30.58
CA MET A 1 -22.02 6.76 -30.49
C MET A 1 -21.66 5.28 -30.46
N THR A 2 -21.09 4.75 -31.54
CA THR A 2 -20.72 3.33 -31.66
C THR A 2 -19.32 3.15 -31.07
N SER A 3 -19.22 2.51 -29.91
CA SER A 3 -17.95 2.14 -29.29
C SER A 3 -17.16 1.21 -30.22
N PRO A 4 -15.87 1.46 -30.49
CA PRO A 4 -15.05 0.57 -31.30
C PRO A 4 -14.98 -0.81 -30.64
N LYS A 5 -15.15 -1.85 -31.45
CA LYS A 5 -15.15 -3.26 -31.02
C LYS A 5 -13.75 -3.59 -30.50
N TYR A 6 -13.64 -3.83 -29.20
CA TYR A 6 -12.38 -4.19 -28.57
C TYR A 6 -12.02 -5.62 -28.97
N ASP A 7 -10.92 -5.79 -29.72
CA ASP A 7 -10.52 -7.08 -30.28
C ASP A 7 -9.54 -7.80 -29.35
N PHE A 8 -9.63 -9.13 -29.27
CA PHE A 8 -8.77 -9.96 -28.42
C PHE A 8 -7.27 -9.79 -28.72
N ARG A 9 -6.91 -9.48 -29.97
CA ARG A 9 -5.54 -9.15 -30.36
C ARG A 9 -5.06 -7.84 -29.74
N GLN A 10 -5.93 -6.83 -29.67
CA GLN A 10 -5.61 -5.57 -29.00
C GLN A 10 -5.37 -5.80 -27.51
N PHE A 11 -6.18 -6.66 -26.87
CA PHE A 11 -5.96 -7.07 -25.48
C PHE A 11 -4.61 -7.80 -25.29
N GLN A 12 -4.25 -8.71 -26.19
CA GLN A 12 -2.95 -9.41 -26.15
C GLN A 12 -1.77 -8.44 -26.31
N ASP A 13 -1.88 -7.49 -27.24
CA ASP A 13 -0.87 -6.46 -27.45
C ASP A 13 -0.76 -5.52 -26.23
N GLU A 14 -1.90 -5.16 -25.62
CA GLU A 14 -1.94 -4.37 -24.38
C GLU A 14 -1.32 -5.12 -23.20
N LEU A 15 -1.63 -6.40 -23.02
CA LEU A 15 -1.00 -7.26 -22.01
C LEU A 15 0.51 -7.36 -22.22
N THR A 16 0.95 -7.60 -23.46
CA THR A 16 2.38 -7.69 -23.79
C THR A 16 3.10 -6.37 -23.51
N ARG A 17 2.46 -5.23 -23.80
CA ARG A 17 3.00 -3.90 -23.48
C ARG A 17 3.06 -3.63 -21.98
N LEU A 18 2.04 -4.05 -21.22
CA LEU A 18 2.02 -3.94 -19.77
C LEU A 18 3.11 -4.80 -19.12
N GLU A 19 3.32 -6.02 -19.62
CA GLU A 19 4.36 -6.92 -19.15
C GLU A 19 5.77 -6.35 -19.41
N ARG A 20 6.03 -5.84 -20.62
CA ARG A 20 7.30 -5.17 -20.95
C ARG A 20 7.55 -3.93 -20.09
N LYS A 21 6.52 -3.08 -19.89
CA LYS A 21 6.61 -1.90 -19.03
C LYS A 21 6.89 -2.28 -17.57
N ALA A 22 6.26 -3.36 -17.09
CA ALA A 22 6.52 -3.88 -15.75
C ALA A 22 7.94 -4.44 -15.63
N GLU A 23 8.52 -4.97 -16.71
CA GLU A 23 9.89 -5.49 -16.76
C GLU A 23 10.94 -4.37 -16.86
N GLU A 24 10.67 -3.30 -17.61
CA GLU A 24 11.50 -2.08 -17.67
C GLU A 24 11.50 -1.31 -16.34
N GLN A 25 10.41 -1.39 -15.57
CA GLN A 25 10.33 -0.83 -14.22
C GLN A 25 11.01 -1.71 -13.16
N ARG A 26 11.50 -2.91 -13.52
CA ARG A 26 12.31 -3.72 -12.59
C ARG A 26 13.68 -3.06 -12.45
N PRO A 27 14.11 -2.71 -11.23
CA PRO A 27 15.45 -2.18 -11.04
C PRO A 27 16.50 -3.20 -11.51
N ILE A 28 17.45 -2.73 -12.32
CA ILE A 28 18.52 -3.49 -13.02
C ILE A 28 19.45 -4.28 -12.06
N LYS A 29 19.29 -4.12 -10.75
CA LYS A 29 19.98 -4.91 -9.72
C LYS A 29 18.99 -5.86 -9.06
N PRO A 30 19.32 -7.16 -8.89
CA PRO A 30 18.52 -8.06 -8.08
C PRO A 30 18.61 -7.60 -6.62
N LEU A 31 17.76 -6.62 -6.27
CA LEU A 31 17.47 -6.27 -4.90
C LEU A 31 16.93 -7.56 -4.28
N GLY A 32 17.69 -8.13 -3.34
CA GLY A 32 17.32 -9.39 -2.69
C GLY A 32 15.86 -9.33 -2.22
N LYS A 33 15.16 -10.47 -2.21
CA LYS A 33 13.70 -10.59 -1.98
C LYS A 33 13.11 -9.62 -0.94
N LYS A 34 13.85 -9.30 0.12
CA LYS A 34 13.51 -8.32 1.16
C LYS A 34 13.37 -6.87 0.66
N ALA A 35 14.25 -6.42 -0.22
CA ALA A 35 14.25 -5.07 -0.75
C ALA A 35 13.14 -4.86 -1.81
N VAL A 36 12.82 -5.90 -2.59
CA VAL A 36 11.61 -5.90 -3.44
C VAL A 36 10.35 -5.87 -2.59
N ALA A 37 10.28 -6.64 -1.51
CA ALA A 37 9.16 -6.58 -0.57
C ALA A 37 9.03 -5.19 0.08
N ALA A 38 10.15 -4.59 0.50
CA ALA A 38 10.16 -3.23 1.06
C ALA A 38 9.68 -2.17 0.04
N GLN A 39 10.07 -2.29 -1.23
CA GLN A 39 9.62 -1.40 -2.29
C GLN A 39 8.11 -1.55 -2.56
N ARG A 40 7.58 -2.78 -2.59
CA ARG A 40 6.14 -3.03 -2.69
C ARG A 40 5.37 -2.42 -1.52
N ILE A 41 5.89 -2.57 -0.30
CA ILE A 41 5.29 -1.96 0.90
C ILE A 41 5.35 -0.43 0.80
N ALA A 42 6.44 0.15 0.30
CA ALA A 42 6.56 1.59 0.11
C ALA A 42 5.52 2.13 -0.89
N MET A 43 5.37 1.46 -2.04
CA MET A 43 4.35 1.80 -3.04
C MET A 43 2.93 1.68 -2.46
N ALA A 44 2.61 0.58 -1.79
CA ALA A 44 1.31 0.38 -1.15
C ALA A 44 0.99 1.45 -0.10
N ARG A 45 2.01 1.94 0.63
CA ARG A 45 1.85 3.05 1.58
C ARG A 45 1.53 4.37 0.89
N GLU A 46 2.19 4.68 -0.21
CA GLU A 46 1.92 5.89 -0.99
C GLU A 46 0.52 5.88 -1.60
N GLU A 47 0.12 4.74 -2.17
CA GLU A 47 -1.24 4.54 -2.68
C GLU A 47 -2.28 4.70 -1.57
N PHE A 48 -2.07 4.07 -0.42
CA PHE A 48 -2.96 4.20 0.74
C PHE A 48 -3.07 5.65 1.23
N LEU A 49 -1.97 6.40 1.32
CA LEU A 49 -1.98 7.81 1.71
C LEU A 49 -2.71 8.69 0.70
N THR A 50 -2.63 8.35 -0.59
CA THR A 50 -3.35 9.04 -1.66
C THR A 50 -4.85 8.77 -1.56
N LEU A 51 -5.22 7.51 -1.35
CA LEU A 51 -6.61 7.09 -1.16
C LEU A 51 -7.21 7.76 0.09
N ARG A 52 -6.45 7.80 1.18
CA ARG A 52 -6.81 8.49 2.43
C ARG A 52 -7.11 9.97 2.19
N LYS A 53 -6.26 10.68 1.45
CA LYS A 53 -6.49 12.10 1.15
C LYS A 53 -7.69 12.31 0.23
N ARG A 54 -7.90 11.43 -0.75
CA ARG A 54 -8.99 11.55 -1.72
C ARG A 54 -10.37 11.30 -1.12
N HIS A 55 -10.45 10.37 -0.18
CA HIS A 55 -11.70 9.92 0.45
C HIS A 55 -11.84 10.36 1.91
N GLU A 56 -10.95 11.23 2.39
CA GLU A 56 -10.90 11.72 3.78
C GLU A 56 -10.94 10.60 4.83
N LEU A 57 -10.34 9.46 4.52
CA LEU A 57 -10.41 8.27 5.38
C LEU A 57 -9.77 8.56 6.75
N THR A 58 -10.53 8.26 7.78
CA THR A 58 -10.10 8.35 9.17
C THR A 58 -9.54 7.01 9.63
N VAL A 59 -8.84 7.02 10.77
CA VAL A 59 -8.39 5.78 11.41
C VAL A 59 -9.58 4.89 11.76
N ALA A 60 -10.74 5.48 12.09
CA ALA A 60 -11.97 4.74 12.36
C ALA A 60 -12.45 3.95 11.14
N ASP A 61 -12.41 4.56 9.94
CA ASP A 61 -12.84 3.90 8.71
C ASP A 61 -11.93 2.71 8.36
N VAL A 62 -10.63 2.82 8.64
CA VAL A 62 -9.66 1.74 8.40
C VAL A 62 -9.82 0.61 9.43
N VAL A 63 -10.06 0.96 10.69
CA VAL A 63 -10.29 -0.01 11.78
C VAL A 63 -11.60 -0.79 11.56
N ALA A 64 -12.62 -0.17 10.96
CA ALA A 64 -13.89 -0.82 10.64
C ALA A 64 -13.78 -1.95 9.59
N PHE A 65 -12.69 -2.00 8.81
CA PHE A 65 -12.43 -3.11 7.87
C PHE A 65 -11.80 -4.35 8.52
N PHE A 66 -11.30 -4.23 9.75
CA PHE A 66 -10.77 -5.38 10.49
C PHE A 66 -11.87 -6.07 11.29
N PRO A 67 -11.82 -7.40 11.48
CA PRO A 67 -12.63 -8.06 12.48
C PRO A 67 -12.43 -7.37 13.83
N GLU A 68 -13.52 -7.13 14.57
CA GLU A 68 -13.49 -6.32 15.80
C GLU A 68 -12.42 -6.81 16.80
N GLU A 69 -12.22 -8.13 16.88
CA GLU A 69 -11.24 -8.76 17.77
C GLU A 69 -9.79 -8.47 17.38
N GLU A 70 -9.47 -8.39 16.09
CA GLU A 70 -8.11 -8.16 15.59
C GLU A 70 -7.73 -6.67 15.63
N GLY A 71 -8.69 -5.79 15.30
CA GLY A 71 -8.46 -4.34 15.27
C GLY A 71 -8.18 -3.76 16.65
N ILE A 72 -8.96 -4.15 17.66
CA ILE A 72 -8.80 -3.66 19.04
C ILE A 72 -7.49 -4.17 19.64
N THR A 73 -7.16 -5.45 19.45
CA THR A 73 -5.92 -6.05 19.95
C THR A 73 -4.70 -5.34 19.37
N TYR A 74 -4.68 -5.08 18.06
CA TYR A 74 -3.59 -4.34 17.41
C TYR A 74 -3.43 -2.91 17.96
N LEU A 75 -4.55 -2.19 18.18
CA LEU A 75 -4.51 -0.85 18.77
C LEU A 75 -4.02 -0.88 20.22
N GLN A 76 -4.43 -1.87 21.01
CA GLN A 76 -3.97 -2.06 22.38
C GLN A 76 -2.46 -2.35 22.43
N GLU A 77 -1.94 -3.20 21.54
CA GLU A 77 -0.50 -3.45 21.40
C GLU A 77 0.27 -2.17 21.04
N LEU A 78 -0.25 -1.37 20.10
CA LEU A 78 0.36 -0.09 19.74
C LEU A 78 0.38 0.90 20.91
N ILE A 79 -0.72 1.00 21.66
CA ILE A 79 -0.82 1.86 22.83
C ILE A 79 0.16 1.38 23.91
N ALA A 80 0.21 0.08 24.20
CA ALA A 80 1.13 -0.50 25.16
C ALA A 80 2.59 -0.22 24.77
N ALA A 81 2.96 -0.47 23.51
CA ALA A 81 4.30 -0.19 22.98
C ALA A 81 4.68 1.30 23.05
N ALA A 82 3.71 2.20 22.82
CA ALA A 82 3.92 3.64 22.94
C ALA A 82 4.07 4.11 24.39
N GLN A 83 3.36 3.48 25.34
CA GLN A 83 3.49 3.79 26.78
C GLN A 83 4.80 3.28 27.38
N VAL A 84 5.33 2.16 26.86
CA VAL A 84 6.61 1.60 27.31
C VAL A 84 7.79 2.49 26.93
N LYS A 85 7.67 3.34 25.89
CA LYS A 85 8.72 4.31 25.54
C LYS A 85 8.58 5.53 26.47
N PRO A 86 9.46 5.73 27.47
CA PRO A 86 9.32 6.87 28.36
C PRO A 86 9.46 8.13 27.52
N ARG A 87 8.38 8.92 27.44
CA ARG A 87 8.40 10.30 26.96
C ARG A 87 9.43 11.03 27.82
N ARG A 88 10.67 11.16 27.32
CA ARG A 88 11.68 12.03 27.92
C ARG A 88 11.06 13.41 27.98
N LYS A 89 10.60 13.81 29.17
CA LYS A 89 10.30 15.20 29.49
C LYS A 89 11.59 15.96 29.26
N ARG A 90 11.69 16.70 28.16
CA ARG A 90 12.73 17.72 28.01
C ARG A 90 12.33 18.83 28.99
N LYS A 91 13.03 18.88 30.12
CA LYS A 91 12.94 20.00 31.06
C LYS A 91 13.65 21.20 30.42
N VAL A 92 13.00 22.36 30.61
CA VAL A 92 13.43 23.75 30.34
C VAL A 92 13.39 24.17 28.88
#